data_AF-A0A1D6LKI9-F1
#
_entry.id   AF-A0A1D6LKI9-F1
#
_cell.length_a   1.000
_cell.length_b   1.000
_cell.length_c   1.000
_cell.angle_alpha   90.00
_cell.angle_beta   90.00
_cell.angle_gamma   90.00
#
_symmetry.space_group_name_H-M   'P 1'
#
loop_
_entity.id
_entity.type
_entity.pdbx_description
1 polymer ?
#
loop_
_entity_poly.entity_id
_entity_poly.type
_entity_poly.pdbx_seq_one_letter_code
_entity_poly.pdbx_strand_id
1 'polypeptide(L)'
;MADYHFVYKDVEGASTEWDDIQRRLGNLPPKPEPFKPPPFAPKVDADEQPKSKEWLDVREPEELEELEDDLDDDRFLEKYRKMRLAELREAAKAARFGTILPITGSDFVREVSQAQSDVWVVVFLYKDG
;
A
#
# COMPACT_ATOMS: atom_id res chain seq x y z
N MET A 1 -32.41 20.92 -19.70
CA MET A 1 -32.02 19.52 -19.45
C MET A 1 -30.53 19.46 -19.73
N ALA A 2 -29.70 19.21 -18.72
CA ALA A 2 -28.27 19.03 -18.95
C ALA A 2 -28.08 17.59 -19.44
N ASP A 3 -27.57 17.41 -20.67
CA ASP A 3 -27.19 16.10 -21.18
C ASP A 3 -25.92 15.67 -20.45
N TYR A 4 -26.08 14.76 -19.50
CA TYR A 4 -24.97 14.18 -18.76
C TYR A 4 -24.33 13.10 -19.63
N HIS A 5 -23.25 13.43 -20.34
CA HIS A 5 -22.40 12.43 -20.97
C HIS A 5 -21.50 11.79 -19.91
N PHE A 6 -21.72 10.51 -19.60
CA PHE A 6 -20.92 9.79 -18.62
C PHE A 6 -19.62 9.30 -19.26
N VAL A 7 -18.48 9.77 -18.74
CA VAL A 7 -17.14 9.34 -19.16
C VAL A 7 -16.60 8.40 -18.08
N TYR A 8 -16.39 7.15 -18.45
CA TYR A 8 -15.72 6.15 -17.62
C TYR A 8 -14.21 6.38 -17.72
N LYS A 9 -13.54 6.62 -16.58
CA LYS A 9 -12.08 6.63 -16.49
C LYS A 9 -11.61 5.29 -15.94
N ASP A 10 -11.03 4.46 -16.80
CA ASP A 10 -10.37 3.22 -16.39
C ASP A 10 -8.85 3.39 -16.44
N VAL A 11 -8.15 2.40 -15.87
CA VAL A 11 -6.68 2.35 -15.78
C VAL A 11 -6.01 2.38 -17.16
N GLU A 12 -6.71 1.95 -18.20
CA GLU A 12 -6.20 1.81 -19.58
C GLU A 12 -6.70 2.92 -20.53
N GLY A 13 -7.52 3.86 -20.04
CA GLY A 13 -8.02 4.98 -20.84
C GLY A 13 -9.43 5.44 -20.45
N ALA A 14 -9.89 6.52 -21.09
CA ALA A 14 -11.25 7.00 -20.94
C ALA A 14 -12.15 6.39 -22.03
N SER A 15 -13.23 5.70 -21.64
CA SER A 15 -14.30 5.30 -22.56
C SER A 15 -15.58 6.05 -22.24
N THR A 16 -16.39 6.34 -23.25
CA THR A 16 -17.69 7.01 -23.07
C THR A 16 -18.84 6.01 -23.16
N GLU A 17 -20.00 6.38 -22.62
CA GLU A 17 -21.24 5.60 -22.80
C GLU A 17 -21.54 5.32 -24.30
N TRP A 18 -21.20 6.27 -25.18
CA TRP A 18 -21.35 6.10 -26.62
C TRP A 18 -20.46 4.99 -27.19
N ASP A 19 -19.21 4.88 -26.73
CA ASP A 19 -18.29 3.83 -27.17
C ASP A 19 -18.80 2.44 -26.78
N ASP A 20 -19.41 2.31 -25.61
CA ASP A 20 -19.96 1.05 -25.11
C ASP A 20 -21.23 0.65 -25.88
N ILE A 21 -22.08 1.62 -26.23
CA ILE A 21 -23.23 1.39 -27.11
C ILE A 21 -22.77 0.92 -28.50
N GLN A 22 -21.74 1.55 -29.07
CA GLN A 22 -21.19 1.14 -30.37
C GLN A 22 -20.57 -0.27 -30.32
N ARG A 23 -19.90 -0.65 -29.22
CA ARG A 23 -19.41 -2.03 -29.01
C ARG A 23 -20.56 -3.03 -28.89
N ARG A 24 -21.62 -2.71 -28.14
CA ARG A 24 -22.81 -3.56 -28.02
C ARG A 24 -23.53 -3.77 -29.36
N LEU A 25 -23.52 -2.75 -30.22
CA LEU A 25 -24.07 -2.81 -31.58
C LEU A 25 -23.12 -3.48 -32.59
N GLY A 26 -21.89 -3.83 -32.20
CA GLY A 26 -20.91 -4.51 -33.05
C GLY A 26 -20.12 -3.61 -33.99
N ASN A 27 -20.23 -2.29 -33.85
CA ASN A 27 -19.53 -1.31 -34.70
C ASN A 27 -18.08 -1.06 -34.26
N LEU A 28 -17.78 -1.26 -32.98
CA LEU A 28 -16.45 -1.12 -32.37
C LEU A 28 -15.96 -2.48 -31.86
N PRO A 29 -14.63 -2.75 -31.92
CA PRO A 29 -14.07 -3.98 -31.37
C PRO A 29 -14.28 -4.08 -29.84
N PRO A 30 -14.37 -5.31 -29.31
CA PRO A 30 -14.54 -5.54 -27.87
C PRO A 30 -13.39 -4.88 -27.09
N LYS A 31 -13.73 -4.34 -25.92
CA LYS A 31 -12.77 -3.67 -25.04
C LYS A 31 -11.73 -4.70 -24.56
N PRO A 32 -10.43 -4.35 -24.49
CA PRO A 32 -9.42 -5.24 -23.93
C PRO A 32 -9.80 -5.63 -22.50
N GLU A 33 -9.46 -6.85 -22.10
CA GLU A 33 -9.66 -7.28 -20.72
C GLU A 33 -8.81 -6.41 -19.79
N PRO A 34 -9.39 -5.91 -18.68
CA PRO A 34 -8.65 -5.04 -17.78
C PRO A 34 -7.45 -5.79 -17.20
N PHE A 35 -6.28 -5.18 -17.30
CA PHE A 35 -5.07 -5.70 -16.66
C PHE A 35 -5.31 -5.90 -15.15
N LYS A 36 -5.27 -7.17 -14.72
CA LYS A 36 -5.30 -7.53 -13.30
C LYS A 36 -3.85 -7.72 -12.85
N PRO A 37 -3.29 -6.81 -12.02
CA PRO A 37 -1.99 -7.07 -11.43
C PRO A 37 -2.03 -8.37 -10.61
N PRO A 38 -0.93 -9.11 -10.52
CA PRO A 38 -0.86 -10.27 -9.66
C PRO A 38 -1.21 -9.91 -8.22
N PRO A 39 -1.76 -10.84 -7.42
CA PRO A 39 -2.00 -10.62 -6.00
C PRO A 39 -0.72 -10.10 -5.35
N PHE A 40 -0.84 -9.07 -4.52
CA PHE A 40 0.29 -8.54 -3.76
C PHE A 40 0.94 -9.67 -2.97
N ALA A 41 2.19 -9.97 -3.29
CA ALA A 41 3.05 -10.83 -2.47
C ALA A 41 4.05 -9.91 -1.76
N PRO A 42 4.18 -10.00 -0.42
CA PRO A 42 5.25 -9.29 0.27
C PRO A 42 6.59 -9.75 -0.32
N LYS A 43 7.45 -8.80 -0.66
CA LYS A 43 8.84 -9.11 -0.99
C LYS A 43 9.48 -9.63 0.28
N VAL A 44 9.53 -10.95 0.43
CA VAL A 44 10.33 -11.58 1.48
C VAL A 44 11.75 -11.50 0.96
N ASP A 45 12.55 -10.61 1.54
CA ASP A 45 13.98 -10.58 1.24
C ASP A 45 14.55 -11.98 1.52
N ALA A 46 15.41 -12.48 0.64
CA ALA A 46 15.92 -13.85 0.74
C ALA A 46 16.63 -14.11 2.08
N ASP A 47 17.14 -13.05 2.71
CA ASP A 47 17.79 -13.06 4.01
C ASP A 47 16.82 -13.16 5.20
N GLU A 48 15.51 -12.90 5.00
CA GLU A 48 14.49 -13.04 6.06
C GLU A 48 13.84 -14.44 6.10
N GLN A 49 14.10 -15.29 5.11
CA GLN A 49 13.54 -16.64 5.09
C GLN A 49 14.35 -17.58 5.99
N PRO A 50 13.69 -18.41 6.83
CA PRO A 50 14.39 -19.42 7.60
C PRO A 50 15.14 -20.35 6.65
N LYS A 51 16.41 -20.62 6.95
CA LYS A 51 17.27 -21.46 6.11
C LYS A 51 16.64 -22.85 5.98
N SER A 52 16.57 -23.35 4.74
CA SER A 52 15.92 -24.64 4.46
C SER A 52 16.73 -25.80 5.04
N LYS A 53 16.07 -26.93 5.29
CA LYS A 53 16.71 -28.12 5.84
C LYS A 53 17.84 -28.64 4.93
N GLU A 54 17.63 -28.59 3.62
CA GLU A 54 18.61 -28.93 2.59
C GLU A 54 19.85 -28.03 2.64
N TRP A 55 19.71 -26.78 3.06
CA TRP A 55 20.84 -25.85 3.23
C TRP A 55 21.68 -26.19 4.48
N LEU A 56 21.04 -26.68 5.55
CA LEU A 56 21.72 -27.10 6.78
C LEU A 56 22.44 -28.44 6.61
N ASP A 57 21.83 -29.39 5.88
CA ASP A 57 22.37 -30.74 5.69
C ASP A 57 23.63 -30.79 4.79
N VAL A 58 23.90 -29.73 4.02
CA VAL A 58 25.08 -29.61 3.13
C VAL A 58 26.31 -29.08 3.88
N ARG A 59 26.12 -28.56 5.09
CA ARG A 59 27.13 -27.79 5.82
C ARG A 59 27.87 -28.69 6.83
N GLU A 60 29.18 -28.52 6.94
CA GLU A 60 30.01 -29.30 7.86
C GLU A 60 29.70 -28.92 9.32
N PRO A 61 29.85 -29.85 10.28
CA PRO A 61 29.48 -29.62 11.68
C PRO A 61 30.23 -28.44 12.34
N GLU A 62 31.50 -28.20 11.97
CA GLU A 62 32.26 -27.04 12.46
C GLU A 62 31.66 -25.71 11.97
N GLU A 63 31.15 -25.66 10.74
CA GLU A 63 30.48 -24.47 10.20
C GLU A 63 29.08 -24.24 10.81
N LEU A 64 28.46 -25.30 11.36
CA LEU A 64 27.20 -25.21 12.09
C LEU A 64 27.44 -24.72 13.53
N GLU A 65 28.56 -25.11 14.15
CA GLU A 65 28.99 -24.69 15.49
C GLU A 65 29.34 -23.20 15.52
N GLU A 66 30.09 -22.69 14.52
CA GLU A 66 30.33 -21.24 14.37
C GLU A 66 29.03 -20.44 14.17
N LEU A 67 28.05 -21.03 13.47
CA LEU A 67 26.75 -20.41 13.26
C LEU A 67 25.90 -20.38 14.54
N GLU A 68 26.05 -21.39 15.41
CA GLU A 68 25.40 -21.47 16.71
C GLU A 68 25.93 -20.36 17.63
N ASP A 69 27.27 -20.16 17.66
CA ASP A 69 27.91 -19.08 18.41
C ASP A 69 27.49 -17.68 17.92
N ASP A 70 27.34 -17.48 16.60
CA ASP A 70 26.84 -16.22 16.01
C ASP A 70 25.35 -15.96 16.33
N LEU A 71 24.55 -17.01 16.57
CA LEU A 71 23.12 -16.94 16.93
C LEU A 71 22.90 -16.76 18.44
N ASP A 72 23.79 -17.31 19.27
CA ASP A 72 23.80 -17.14 20.73
C ASP A 72 24.37 -15.77 21.16
N ASP A 73 24.94 -15.01 20.23
CA ASP A 73 25.36 -13.64 20.49
C ASP A 73 24.11 -12.74 20.62
N ASP A 74 23.62 -12.57 21.86
CA ASP A 74 22.48 -11.73 22.30
C ASP A 74 22.37 -10.38 21.56
N ARG A 75 23.50 -9.86 21.07
CA ARG A 75 23.64 -8.67 20.23
C ARG A 75 22.87 -8.74 18.92
N PHE A 76 22.81 -9.90 18.25
CA PHE A 76 22.06 -10.07 17.01
C PHE A 76 20.56 -9.99 17.26
N LEU A 77 20.06 -10.73 18.26
CA LEU A 77 18.66 -10.69 18.69
C LEU A 77 18.24 -9.28 19.13
N GLU A 78 19.09 -8.57 19.87
CA GLU A 78 18.83 -7.17 20.24
C GLU A 78 18.75 -6.24 19.02
N LYS A 79 19.67 -6.38 18.06
CA LYS A 79 19.64 -5.58 16.83
C LYS A 79 18.37 -5.85 16.02
N TYR A 80 18.01 -7.12 15.84
CA TYR A 80 16.80 -7.50 15.12
C TYR A 80 15.54 -6.98 15.82
N ARG A 81 15.47 -7.08 17.15
CA ARG A 81 14.37 -6.51 17.94
C ARG A 81 14.25 -5.00 17.75
N LYS A 82 15.39 -4.28 17.75
CA LYS A 82 15.41 -2.82 17.50
C LYS A 82 14.96 -2.49 16.08
N MET A 83 15.41 -3.25 15.08
CA MET A 83 15.02 -3.08 13.68
C MET A 83 13.52 -3.27 13.47
N ARG A 84 12.95 -4.39 13.96
CA ARG A 84 11.51 -4.65 13.90
C ARG A 84 10.67 -3.60 14.62
N LEU A 85 11.12 -3.12 15.77
CA LEU A 85 10.41 -2.06 16.50
C LEU A 85 10.44 -0.72 15.74
N ALA A 86 11.52 -0.43 15.02
CA ALA A 86 11.63 0.75 14.17
C ALA A 86 10.66 0.66 12.98
N GLU A 87 10.64 -0.48 12.28
CA GLU A 87 9.71 -0.74 11.17
C GLU A 87 8.25 -0.60 11.60
N LEU A 88 7.86 -1.21 12.73
CA LEU A 88 6.50 -1.10 13.27
C LEU A 88 6.14 0.35 13.62
N ARG A 89 7.09 1.13 14.14
CA ARG A 89 6.89 2.56 14.42
C ARG A 89 6.71 3.38 13.14
N GLU A 90 7.45 3.06 12.08
CA GLU A 90 7.31 3.72 10.78
C GLU A 90 5.99 3.37 10.11
N ALA A 91 5.60 2.09 10.11
CA ALA A 91 4.31 1.64 9.61
C ALA A 91 3.14 2.30 10.38
N ALA A 92 3.24 2.44 11.70
CA ALA A 92 2.24 3.13 12.51
C ALA A 92 2.16 4.64 12.20
N LYS A 93 3.29 5.29 11.86
CA LYS A 93 3.27 6.69 11.39
C LYS A 93 2.57 6.84 10.05
N ALA A 94 2.71 5.86 9.15
CA ALA A 94 2.02 5.87 7.86
C ALA A 94 0.49 5.73 8.01
N ALA A 95 0.02 4.98 9.02
CA ALA A 95 -1.41 4.78 9.29
C ALA A 95 -2.09 5.93 10.07
N ARG A 96 -1.43 7.11 10.23
CA ARG A 96 -1.97 8.23 11.04
C ARG A 96 -3.29 8.81 10.48
N PHE A 97 -3.52 8.70 9.17
CA PHE A 97 -4.72 9.20 8.49
C PHE A 97 -5.30 8.13 7.57
N GLY A 98 -6.60 8.19 7.28
CA GLY A 98 -7.26 7.16 6.45
C GLY A 98 -8.77 7.24 6.40
N THR A 99 -9.39 8.13 7.19
CA THR A 99 -10.83 8.40 7.17
C THR A 99 -11.08 9.87 6.88
N ILE A 100 -12.22 10.16 6.25
CA ILE A 100 -12.69 11.53 6.03
C ILE A 100 -13.46 11.95 7.28
N LEU A 101 -12.98 13.01 7.95
CA LEU A 101 -13.64 13.56 9.13
C LEU A 101 -14.50 14.77 8.73
N PRO A 102 -15.83 14.73 8.93
CA PRO A 102 -16.66 15.91 8.72
C PRO A 102 -16.38 16.93 9.83
N ILE A 103 -16.05 18.16 9.43
CA ILE A 103 -15.76 19.26 10.35
C ILE A 103 -16.81 20.37 10.21
N THR A 104 -17.11 21.05 11.31
CA THR A 104 -17.96 22.24 11.29
C THR A 104 -17.12 23.49 11.04
N GLY A 105 -17.76 24.61 10.68
CA GLY A 105 -17.07 25.89 10.46
C GLY A 105 -16.29 26.38 11.69
N SER A 106 -16.76 26.10 12.91
CA SER A 106 -16.06 26.45 14.15
C SER A 106 -14.78 25.65 14.37
N ASP A 107 -14.71 24.42 13.86
CA ASP A 107 -13.53 23.55 14.01
C ASP A 107 -12.47 23.82 12.92
N PHE A 108 -12.82 24.52 11.84
CA PHE A 108 -11.93 24.75 10.70
C PHE A 108 -10.58 25.38 11.10
N VAL A 109 -10.59 26.38 11.98
CA VAL A 109 -9.35 27.05 12.40
C VAL A 109 -8.43 26.10 13.15
N ARG A 110 -8.99 25.23 14.01
CA ARG A 110 -8.22 24.26 14.79
C ARG A 110 -7.65 23.16 13.89
N GLU A 111 -8.50 22.58 13.03
CA GLU A 111 -8.14 21.39 12.25
C GLU A 111 -7.33 21.72 10.99
N VAL A 112 -7.51 22.92 10.40
CA VAL A 112 -6.88 23.30 9.12
C VAL A 112 -5.80 24.36 9.35
N SER A 113 -6.15 25.48 9.99
CA SER A 113 -5.22 26.61 10.12
C SER A 113 -4.14 26.38 11.20
N GLN A 114 -4.43 25.59 12.22
CA GLN A 114 -3.52 25.28 13.33
C GLN A 114 -2.93 23.85 13.24
N ALA A 115 -3.05 23.20 12.08
CA ALA A 115 -2.43 21.91 11.85
C ALA A 115 -0.90 22.00 11.98
N GLN A 116 -0.28 20.88 12.37
CA GLN A 116 1.18 20.79 12.45
C GLN A 116 1.81 20.99 11.07
N SER A 117 2.98 21.62 11.01
CA SER A 117 3.68 21.90 9.73
C SER A 117 4.11 20.65 8.95
N ASP A 118 4.11 19.49 9.61
CA ASP A 118 4.43 18.18 9.04
C ASP A 118 3.18 17.41 8.55
N VAL A 119 2.00 18.05 8.54
CA VAL A 119 0.73 17.45 8.17
C VAL A 119 0.10 18.22 7.01
N TRP A 120 -0.21 17.50 5.93
CA TRP A 120 -0.97 18.04 4.80
C TRP A 120 -2.47 17.89 5.04
N VAL A 121 -3.21 18.99 4.98
CA VAL A 121 -4.66 19.00 5.18
C VAL A 121 -5.36 19.26 3.86
N VAL A 122 -6.27 18.35 3.48
CA VAL A 122 -7.14 18.51 2.29
C VAL A 122 -8.56 18.72 2.77
N VAL A 123 -9.17 19.83 2.39
CA VAL A 123 -10.55 20.17 2.78
C VAL A 123 -11.48 20.05 1.59
N PHE A 124 -12.58 19.32 1.77
CA PHE A 124 -13.68 19.25 0.80
C PHE A 124 -14.88 20.05 1.32
N LEU A 125 -15.08 21.25 0.75
CA LEU A 125 -16.25 22.09 1.05
C LEU A 125 -17.42 21.67 0.17
N TYR A 126 -18.52 21.26 0.79
CA TYR A 126 -19.75 20.90 0.11
C TYR A 126 -20.96 21.54 0.81
N LYS A 127 -22.09 21.59 0.11
CA LYS A 127 -23.39 21.97 0.64
C LYS A 127 -24.35 20.83 0.33
N ASP A 128 -25.11 20.39 1.33
CA ASP A 128 -26.17 19.41 1.10
C ASP A 128 -27.20 20.00 0.13
N GLY A 129 -27.48 19.23 -0.93
CA GLY A 129 -28.41 19.57 -1.99
C GLY A 129 -29.86 19.33 -1.61
#